data_AF-A0A3M1EAT5-F1
#
_entry.id   AF-A0A3M1EAT5-F1
#
_cell.length_a   1.000
_cell.length_b   1.000
_cell.length_c   1.000
_cell.angle_alpha   90.00
_cell.angle_beta   90.00
_cell.angle_gamma   90.00
#
_symmetry.space_group_name_H-M   'P 1'
#
loop_
_entity.id
_entity.type
_entity.pdbx_description
1 polymer ?
#
loop_
_entity_poly.entity_id
_entity_poly.type
_entity_poly.pdbx_seq_one_letter_code
_entity_poly.pdbx_strand_id
1 'polypeptide(L)'
;MKKYLAIVTLLLLSLGVVSCGLTPPTRQDALDQLAKESAPSDAQVQADAIVKAAEINAEAIVKAAEINAEAIKEAARIQAEAAGGGAGAAMSGAAVKAVDLIGAWVEAGAPETGSFDYQGVDGNTYQTDFETGILPLFTTDGVWFDGQQACSGCHFANSENSYHEMDLSTYAGIITGGDALSEPPGVPILGQSEVGASDFNWSASKLRARLRNNRMPPGWEFDITETNRDGPCVTVSNSGVEVQKYEYGCDLNAVGLIGAWVEAGAPETAPFSYGDATQLTFERDILPFFTEKGMWFENSRACGECHFANSENSYHEMDLTSYQGIMTGGDALSEPPGVPILGQSEVGATDFNWGASKLRARLRNNRMAPGVEFDITEENRDGPLVVPGQY
;
A
#
# COMPACT_ATOMS: atom_id res chain seq x y z
N MET A 1 28.93 -56.28 15.66
CA MET A 1 29.38 -57.60 16.16
C MET A 1 29.93 -58.40 14.99
N LYS A 2 31.21 -58.76 15.04
CA LYS A 2 31.95 -59.72 14.19
C LYS A 2 32.50 -59.25 12.83
N LYS A 3 33.79 -59.61 12.63
CA LYS A 3 34.59 -59.77 11.39
C LYS A 3 35.45 -58.54 10.99
N TYR A 4 36.79 -58.57 10.89
CA TYR A 4 37.79 -59.65 10.94
C TYR A 4 39.14 -59.11 11.44
N LEU A 5 39.72 -59.82 12.41
CA LEU A 5 41.12 -59.76 12.82
C LEU A 5 41.82 -60.95 12.14
N ALA A 6 42.88 -60.70 11.36
CA ALA A 6 43.77 -61.75 10.87
C ALA A 6 45.18 -61.19 10.63
N ILE A 7 45.91 -60.98 11.72
CA ILE A 7 47.37 -61.06 11.74
C ILE A 7 47.67 -62.36 12.48
N VAL A 8 48.07 -63.39 11.74
CA VAL A 8 48.37 -64.73 12.25
C VAL A 8 49.86 -64.87 12.47
N THR A 9 50.15 -65.27 13.70
CA THR A 9 51.43 -65.54 14.36
C THR A 9 52.26 -66.65 13.68
N LEU A 10 53.58 -66.43 13.79
CA LEU A 10 54.72 -67.27 13.44
C LEU A 10 54.78 -68.65 14.15
N LEU A 11 55.45 -69.59 13.48
CA LEU A 11 56.13 -70.82 13.96
C LEU A 11 55.30 -72.06 14.37
N LEU A 12 55.44 -73.14 13.59
CA LEU A 12 56.11 -74.38 14.03
C LEU A 12 56.49 -75.26 12.82
N LEU A 13 57.73 -75.75 12.83
CA LEU A 13 58.33 -76.66 11.86
C LEU A 13 57.70 -78.07 11.94
N SER A 14 57.60 -78.78 10.80
CA SER A 14 58.44 -79.96 10.50
C SER A 14 57.89 -80.84 9.37
N LEU A 15 58.84 -81.39 8.58
CA LEU A 15 58.78 -82.56 7.69
C LEU A 15 58.20 -82.40 6.27
N GLY A 16 59.04 -82.68 5.27
CA GLY A 16 58.61 -83.30 4.00
C GLY A 16 59.01 -82.57 2.72
N VAL A 17 60.16 -82.93 2.17
CA VAL A 17 60.65 -82.54 0.84
C VAL A 17 59.77 -83.14 -0.26
N VAL A 18 59.19 -82.32 -1.14
CA VAL A 18 59.02 -82.64 -2.58
C VAL A 18 59.21 -81.35 -3.38
N SER A 19 60.29 -81.32 -4.17
CA SER A 19 60.59 -80.29 -5.16
C SER A 19 59.68 -80.46 -6.38
N CYS A 20 58.90 -79.43 -6.72
CA CYS A 20 58.40 -79.23 -8.08
C CYS A 20 58.42 -77.73 -8.40
N GLY A 21 59.16 -77.37 -9.45
CA GLY A 21 59.44 -75.99 -9.82
C GLY A 21 58.23 -75.30 -10.45
N LEU A 22 57.71 -74.31 -9.73
CA LEU A 22 56.93 -73.20 -10.29
C LEU A 22 57.48 -71.93 -9.65
N THR A 23 58.06 -71.04 -10.46
CA THR A 23 58.45 -69.70 -10.02
C THR A 23 57.19 -68.97 -9.53
N PRO A 24 57.18 -68.43 -8.31
CA PRO A 24 56.05 -67.63 -7.83
C PRO A 24 55.88 -66.39 -8.71
N PRO A 25 54.64 -65.93 -8.97
CA PRO A 25 54.40 -64.68 -9.66
C PRO A 25 55.16 -63.57 -8.95
N THR A 26 55.76 -62.66 -9.73
CA THR A 26 56.51 -61.57 -9.14
C THR A 26 55.54 -60.66 -8.40
N ARG A 27 56.05 -59.93 -7.40
CA ARG A 27 55.29 -58.89 -6.70
C ARG A 27 54.66 -57.90 -7.68
N GLN A 28 55.27 -57.69 -8.84
CA GLN A 28 54.76 -56.81 -9.88
C GLN A 28 53.54 -57.41 -10.58
N ASP A 29 53.55 -58.72 -10.89
CA ASP A 29 52.40 -59.40 -11.51
C ASP A 29 51.16 -59.34 -10.61
N ALA A 30 51.34 -59.46 -9.29
CA ALA A 30 50.25 -59.32 -8.33
C ALA A 30 49.72 -57.88 -8.21
N LEU A 31 50.59 -56.87 -8.34
CA LEU A 31 50.22 -55.45 -8.30
C LEU A 31 49.51 -55.01 -9.58
N ASP A 32 49.96 -55.50 -10.74
CA ASP A 32 49.36 -55.20 -12.04
C ASP A 32 47.97 -55.84 -12.18
N GLN A 33 47.74 -56.98 -11.52
CA GLN A 33 46.43 -57.64 -11.46
C GLN A 33 45.45 -56.90 -10.51
N LEU A 34 45.94 -56.38 -9.37
CA LEU A 34 45.17 -55.52 -8.46
C LEU A 34 44.79 -54.16 -9.08
N ALA A 35 45.63 -53.61 -9.95
CA ALA A 35 45.36 -52.36 -10.66
C ALA A 35 44.34 -52.51 -11.81
N LYS A 36 44.17 -53.73 -12.37
CA LYS A 36 43.19 -54.01 -13.43
C LYS A 36 41.78 -54.31 -12.91
N GLU A 37 41.61 -54.62 -11.63
CA GLU A 37 40.34 -55.03 -11.03
C GLU A 37 39.73 -53.99 -10.05
N SER A 38 40.30 -52.79 -9.92
CA SER A 38 39.70 -51.74 -9.08
C SER A 38 38.48 -51.12 -9.76
N ALA A 39 37.33 -51.79 -9.69
CA ALA A 39 36.04 -51.16 -9.93
C ALA A 39 35.90 -49.94 -9.00
N PRO A 40 35.29 -48.83 -9.46
CA PRO A 40 35.04 -47.69 -8.60
C PRO A 40 34.28 -48.16 -7.37
N SER A 41 34.77 -47.77 -6.18
CA SER A 41 34.10 -48.14 -4.93
C SER A 41 32.64 -47.64 -4.97
N ASP A 42 31.73 -48.36 -4.29
CA ASP A 42 30.31 -47.97 -4.22
C ASP A 42 30.14 -46.51 -3.77
N ALA A 43 31.06 -46.00 -2.93
CA ALA A 43 31.09 -44.61 -2.49
C ALA A 43 31.38 -43.60 -3.63
N GLN A 44 32.19 -43.98 -4.60
CA GLN A 44 32.54 -43.14 -5.76
C GLN A 44 31.39 -43.11 -6.77
N VAL A 45 30.74 -44.25 -7.01
CA VAL A 45 29.52 -44.33 -7.82
C VAL A 45 28.40 -43.49 -7.20
N GLN A 46 28.27 -43.52 -5.87
CA GLN A 46 27.26 -42.75 -5.15
C GLN A 46 27.55 -41.23 -5.17
N ALA A 47 28.83 -40.82 -5.09
CA ALA A 47 29.22 -39.43 -5.22
C ALA A 47 28.94 -38.88 -6.63
N ASP A 48 29.27 -39.63 -7.67
CA ASP A 48 29.01 -39.24 -9.07
C ASP A 48 27.51 -39.12 -9.36
N ALA A 49 26.69 -40.00 -8.76
CA ALA A 49 25.23 -39.91 -8.87
C ALA A 49 24.66 -38.65 -8.19
N ILE A 50 25.22 -38.22 -7.05
CA ILE A 50 24.80 -37.01 -6.34
C ILE A 50 25.17 -35.76 -7.15
N VAL A 51 26.38 -35.70 -7.69
CA VAL A 51 26.82 -34.58 -8.54
C VAL A 51 25.92 -34.45 -9.76
N LYS A 52 25.64 -35.56 -10.45
CA LYS A 52 24.76 -35.57 -11.62
C LYS A 52 23.32 -35.16 -11.29
N ALA A 53 22.81 -35.55 -10.12
CA ALA A 53 21.49 -35.12 -9.66
C ALA A 53 21.45 -33.60 -9.35
N ALA A 54 22.54 -33.05 -8.79
CA ALA A 54 22.66 -31.62 -8.53
C ALA A 54 22.72 -30.80 -9.83
N GLU A 55 23.44 -31.28 -10.85
CA GLU A 55 23.49 -30.65 -12.17
C GLU A 55 22.11 -30.61 -12.85
N ILE A 56 21.39 -31.74 -12.84
CA ILE A 56 20.02 -31.81 -13.39
C ILE A 56 19.08 -30.84 -12.65
N ASN A 57 19.21 -30.73 -11.33
CA ASN A 57 18.38 -29.82 -10.55
C ASN A 57 18.72 -28.34 -10.85
N ALA A 58 20.00 -28.02 -11.03
CA ALA A 58 20.44 -26.67 -11.40
C ALA A 58 19.92 -26.28 -12.80
N GLU A 59 19.99 -27.18 -13.78
CA GLU A 59 19.44 -26.95 -15.12
C GLU A 59 17.92 -26.74 -15.09
N ALA A 60 17.20 -27.51 -14.26
CA ALA A 60 15.75 -27.36 -14.10
C ALA A 60 15.37 -26.00 -13.49
N ILE A 61 16.14 -25.51 -12.52
CA ILE A 61 15.92 -24.20 -11.88
C ILE A 61 16.16 -23.07 -12.88
N VAL A 62 17.23 -23.13 -13.68
CA VAL A 62 17.52 -22.12 -14.71
C VAL A 62 16.40 -22.07 -15.75
N LYS A 63 15.93 -23.24 -16.22
CA LYS A 63 14.85 -23.33 -17.20
C LYS A 63 13.51 -22.80 -16.64
N ALA A 64 13.23 -23.03 -15.36
CA ALA A 64 12.05 -22.47 -14.70
C ALA A 64 12.13 -20.94 -14.59
N ALA A 65 13.33 -20.39 -14.32
CA ALA A 65 13.55 -18.95 -14.28
C ALA A 65 13.35 -18.30 -15.66
N GLU A 66 13.82 -18.93 -16.74
CA GLU A 66 13.61 -18.44 -18.11
C GLU A 66 12.11 -18.43 -18.50
N ILE A 67 11.37 -19.48 -18.15
CA ILE A 67 9.91 -19.55 -18.40
C ILE A 67 9.19 -18.43 -17.63
N ASN A 68 9.56 -18.20 -16.37
CA ASN A 68 8.97 -17.12 -15.58
C ASN A 68 9.31 -15.74 -16.15
N ALA A 69 10.54 -15.53 -16.61
CA ALA A 69 10.95 -14.26 -17.22
C ALA A 69 10.17 -13.97 -18.51
N GLU A 70 9.92 -15.00 -19.33
CA GLU A 70 9.14 -14.83 -20.56
C GLU A 70 7.64 -14.61 -20.27
N ALA A 71 7.09 -15.30 -19.25
CA ALA A 71 5.72 -15.06 -18.79
C ALA A 71 5.52 -13.63 -18.25
N ILE A 72 6.52 -13.08 -17.55
CA ILE A 72 6.51 -11.69 -17.07
C ILE A 72 6.56 -10.70 -18.25
N LYS A 73 7.40 -10.94 -19.26
CA LYS A 73 7.44 -10.09 -20.46
C LYS A 73 6.12 -10.10 -21.22
N GLU A 74 5.50 -11.27 -21.36
CA GLU A 74 4.21 -11.39 -22.05
C GLU A 74 3.08 -10.75 -21.24
N ALA A 75 3.08 -10.88 -19.91
CA ALA A 75 2.15 -10.17 -19.04
C ALA A 75 2.31 -8.64 -19.15
N ALA A 76 3.56 -8.15 -19.23
CA ALA A 76 3.85 -6.73 -19.45
C ALA A 76 3.39 -6.25 -20.83
N ARG A 77 3.53 -7.08 -21.89
CA ARG A 77 3.02 -6.78 -23.23
C ARG A 77 1.49 -6.69 -23.24
N ILE A 78 0.81 -7.64 -22.60
CA ILE A 78 -0.66 -7.65 -22.48
C ILE A 78 -1.14 -6.44 -21.67
N GLN A 79 -0.45 -6.05 -20.60
CA GLN A 79 -0.75 -4.82 -19.86
C GLN A 79 -0.56 -3.56 -20.71
N ALA A 80 0.52 -3.49 -21.49
CA ALA A 80 0.74 -2.36 -22.40
C ALA A 80 -0.32 -2.27 -23.51
N GLU A 81 -0.81 -3.40 -24.01
CA GLU A 81 -1.89 -3.45 -25.00
C GLU A 81 -3.26 -3.13 -24.39
N ALA A 82 -3.52 -3.54 -23.14
CA ALA A 82 -4.72 -3.18 -22.40
C ALA A 82 -4.75 -1.68 -22.04
N ALA A 83 -3.60 -1.08 -21.70
CA ALA A 83 -3.47 0.36 -21.48
C ALA A 83 -3.71 1.19 -22.75
N GLY A 84 -3.54 0.60 -23.94
CA GLY A 84 -3.89 1.22 -25.22
C GLY A 84 -5.35 1.04 -25.65
N GLY A 85 -6.17 0.33 -24.86
CA GLY A 85 -7.51 -0.13 -25.21
C GLY A 85 -8.67 0.71 -24.67
N GLY A 86 -8.50 2.02 -24.49
CA GLY A 86 -9.58 2.95 -24.19
C GLY A 86 -9.98 3.74 -25.43
N ALA A 87 -11.18 3.50 -25.96
CA ALA A 87 -11.75 4.28 -27.05
C ALA A 87 -11.77 5.79 -26.70
N GLY A 88 -11.24 6.64 -27.56
CA GLY A 88 -11.34 8.09 -27.40
C GLY A 88 -10.93 8.81 -28.68
N ALA A 89 -11.79 9.71 -29.15
CA ALA A 89 -11.45 10.70 -30.18
C ALA A 89 -10.09 11.34 -29.87
N ALA A 90 -9.35 11.78 -30.89
CA ALA A 90 -8.07 12.47 -30.72
C ALA A 90 -8.14 13.50 -29.58
N MET A 91 -7.62 13.13 -28.41
CA MET A 91 -7.69 13.97 -27.23
C MET A 91 -6.93 15.25 -27.55
N SER A 92 -7.58 16.40 -27.37
CA SER A 92 -6.92 17.69 -27.53
C SER A 92 -5.66 17.72 -26.66
N GLY A 93 -4.53 18.22 -27.18
CA GLY A 93 -3.31 18.41 -26.37
C GLY A 93 -3.56 19.27 -25.13
N ALA A 94 -4.62 20.09 -25.16
CA ALA A 94 -5.11 20.91 -24.06
C ALA A 94 -5.84 20.14 -22.95
N ALA A 95 -5.99 18.82 -23.05
CA ALA A 95 -6.57 18.01 -21.99
C ALA A 95 -5.69 18.03 -20.74
N VAL A 96 -6.29 17.91 -19.56
CA VAL A 96 -5.61 17.95 -18.25
C VAL A 96 -6.37 17.10 -17.25
N LYS A 97 -5.70 16.55 -16.23
CA LYS A 97 -6.37 15.84 -15.14
C LYS A 97 -7.22 16.82 -14.33
N ALA A 98 -8.47 16.46 -14.02
CA ALA A 98 -9.42 17.35 -13.34
C ALA A 98 -8.88 17.90 -12.02
N VAL A 99 -8.18 17.08 -11.21
CA VAL A 99 -7.57 17.50 -9.95
C VAL A 99 -6.42 18.49 -10.17
N ASP A 100 -5.65 18.32 -11.23
CA ASP A 100 -4.53 19.22 -11.57
C ASP A 100 -5.04 20.56 -12.10
N LEU A 101 -6.16 20.56 -12.84
CA LEU A 101 -6.81 21.79 -13.29
C LEU A 101 -7.33 22.64 -12.11
N ILE A 102 -7.99 21.99 -11.13
CA ILE A 102 -8.39 22.67 -9.88
C ILE A 102 -7.15 23.18 -9.14
N GLY A 103 -6.09 22.38 -9.09
CA GLY A 103 -4.82 22.79 -8.50
C GLY A 103 -4.23 24.04 -9.15
N ALA A 104 -4.19 24.10 -10.47
CA ALA A 104 -3.71 25.26 -11.21
C ALA A 104 -4.53 26.53 -10.90
N TRP A 105 -5.86 26.40 -10.79
CA TRP A 105 -6.72 27.51 -10.39
C TRP A 105 -6.45 27.98 -8.96
N VAL A 106 -6.32 27.04 -8.01
CA VAL A 106 -6.05 27.35 -6.59
C VAL A 106 -4.69 28.03 -6.43
N GLU A 107 -3.65 27.52 -7.07
CA GLU A 107 -2.28 28.08 -7.02
C GLU A 107 -2.17 29.43 -7.76
N ALA A 108 -3.07 29.71 -8.70
CA ALA A 108 -3.22 31.04 -9.31
C ALA A 108 -3.94 32.06 -8.39
N GLY A 109 -4.26 31.67 -7.15
CA GLY A 109 -4.97 32.50 -6.18
C GLY A 109 -6.49 32.38 -6.24
N ALA A 110 -7.00 31.29 -6.83
CA ALA A 110 -8.42 31.01 -7.01
C ALA A 110 -9.23 32.23 -7.54
N PRO A 111 -8.86 32.81 -8.70
CA PRO A 111 -9.56 33.97 -9.23
C PRO A 111 -11.03 33.65 -9.56
N GLU A 112 -11.95 34.55 -9.17
CA GLU A 112 -13.36 34.50 -9.60
C GLU A 112 -13.50 34.93 -11.06
N THR A 113 -12.79 36.00 -11.43
CA THR A 113 -12.83 36.61 -12.76
C THR A 113 -11.45 36.65 -13.39
N GLY A 114 -11.41 36.50 -14.72
CA GLY A 114 -10.16 36.48 -15.47
C GLY A 114 -9.62 35.07 -15.68
N SER A 115 -8.62 34.95 -16.55
CA SER A 115 -8.01 33.67 -16.87
C SER A 115 -6.88 33.30 -15.92
N PHE A 116 -6.65 32.00 -15.79
CA PHE A 116 -5.45 31.42 -15.19
C PHE A 116 -4.80 30.43 -16.16
N ASP A 117 -3.50 30.23 -15.98
CA ASP A 117 -2.71 29.32 -16.81
C ASP A 117 -2.79 27.89 -16.25
N TYR A 118 -2.84 26.90 -17.14
CA TYR A 118 -2.68 25.48 -16.79
C TYR A 118 -1.84 24.76 -17.85
N GLN A 119 -1.26 23.61 -17.48
CA GLN A 119 -0.48 22.78 -18.41
C GLN A 119 -1.34 21.64 -18.95
N GLY A 120 -1.39 21.50 -20.27
CA GLY A 120 -2.04 20.36 -20.94
C GLY A 120 -1.15 19.11 -20.93
N VAL A 121 -1.72 17.96 -21.27
CA VAL A 121 -1.00 16.68 -21.38
C VAL A 121 0.08 16.68 -22.46
N ASP A 122 0.05 17.63 -23.39
CA ASP A 122 1.11 17.84 -24.39
C ASP A 122 2.28 18.71 -23.88
N GLY A 123 2.20 19.19 -22.63
CA GLY A 123 3.21 20.04 -21.98
C GLY A 123 3.08 21.53 -22.31
N ASN A 124 2.17 21.94 -23.19
CA ASN A 124 1.94 23.34 -23.51
C ASN A 124 1.09 24.04 -22.44
N THR A 125 1.23 25.36 -22.35
CA THR A 125 0.42 26.21 -21.47
C THR A 125 -0.84 26.67 -22.20
N TYR A 126 -1.97 26.57 -21.50
CA TYR A 126 -3.29 26.99 -21.95
C TYR A 126 -3.94 27.90 -20.91
N GLN A 127 -5.03 28.56 -21.29
CA GLN A 127 -5.78 29.44 -20.41
C GLN A 127 -7.24 29.01 -20.33
N THR A 128 -7.81 29.14 -19.13
CA THR A 128 -9.24 29.03 -18.87
C THR A 128 -9.61 29.94 -17.72
N ASP A 129 -10.89 29.99 -17.34
CA ASP A 129 -11.42 30.79 -16.24
C ASP A 129 -12.26 29.91 -15.29
N PHE A 130 -12.72 30.48 -14.19
CA PHE A 130 -13.51 29.75 -13.20
C PHE A 130 -14.82 29.19 -13.78
N GLU A 131 -15.57 30.02 -14.52
CA GLU A 131 -16.88 29.64 -15.06
C GLU A 131 -16.79 28.51 -16.10
N THR A 132 -15.75 28.53 -16.92
CA THR A 132 -15.58 27.58 -18.03
C THR A 132 -14.76 26.36 -17.62
N GLY A 133 -13.73 26.53 -16.79
CA GLY A 133 -12.75 25.50 -16.49
C GLY A 133 -12.97 24.77 -15.16
N ILE A 134 -13.58 25.42 -14.18
CA ILE A 134 -13.62 24.95 -12.79
C ILE A 134 -15.03 24.61 -12.34
N LEU A 135 -15.97 25.55 -12.45
CA LEU A 135 -17.33 25.36 -11.95
C LEU A 135 -18.01 24.09 -12.52
N PRO A 136 -17.90 23.77 -13.83
CA PRO A 136 -18.50 22.57 -14.39
C PRO A 136 -17.99 21.26 -13.77
N LEU A 137 -16.78 21.23 -13.19
CA LEU A 137 -16.26 20.05 -12.49
C LEU A 137 -17.09 19.70 -11.25
N PHE A 138 -17.85 20.65 -10.71
CA PHE A 138 -18.70 20.47 -9.53
C PHE A 138 -20.19 20.45 -9.86
N THR A 139 -20.58 21.05 -10.99
CA THR A 139 -22.00 21.26 -11.35
C THR A 139 -22.52 20.34 -12.45
N THR A 140 -21.65 19.61 -13.13
CA THR A 140 -22.04 18.73 -14.25
C THR A 140 -21.99 17.27 -13.82
N ASP A 141 -23.08 16.54 -14.10
CA ASP A 141 -23.16 15.09 -13.90
C ASP A 141 -22.16 14.37 -14.82
N GLY A 142 -21.64 13.22 -14.39
CA GLY A 142 -20.82 12.34 -15.23
C GLY A 142 -19.39 12.81 -15.47
N VAL A 143 -18.99 13.99 -14.98
CA VAL A 143 -17.64 14.54 -15.23
C VAL A 143 -16.55 13.68 -14.61
N TRP A 144 -16.76 13.17 -13.39
CA TRP A 144 -15.73 12.40 -12.67
C TRP A 144 -15.68 10.94 -13.10
N PHE A 145 -16.84 10.36 -13.42
CA PHE A 145 -17.02 9.03 -14.00
C PHE A 145 -18.48 8.89 -14.49
N ASP A 146 -18.75 7.92 -15.36
CA ASP A 146 -20.08 7.72 -15.93
C ASP A 146 -21.15 7.41 -14.85
N GLY A 147 -22.30 8.06 -14.93
CA GLY A 147 -23.39 7.92 -13.96
C GLY A 147 -23.20 8.67 -12.64
N GLN A 148 -22.14 9.45 -12.46
CA GLN A 148 -21.92 10.28 -11.29
C GLN A 148 -22.93 11.45 -11.22
N GLN A 149 -23.58 11.64 -10.06
CA GLN A 149 -24.32 12.88 -9.76
C GLN A 149 -23.34 14.01 -9.42
N ALA A 150 -23.53 15.19 -10.00
CA ALA A 150 -22.77 16.41 -9.75
C ALA A 150 -22.58 16.67 -8.24
N CYS A 151 -21.41 17.20 -7.87
CA CYS A 151 -21.07 17.52 -6.48
C CYS A 151 -22.10 18.48 -5.87
N SER A 152 -22.54 19.45 -6.66
CA SER A 152 -23.59 20.41 -6.29
C SER A 152 -24.93 19.75 -5.95
N GLY A 153 -25.23 18.54 -6.42
CA GLY A 153 -26.48 17.87 -6.05
C GLY A 153 -26.59 17.50 -4.56
N CYS A 154 -25.44 17.35 -3.88
CA CYS A 154 -25.37 17.17 -2.41
C CYS A 154 -24.84 18.42 -1.68
N HIS A 155 -24.09 19.27 -2.39
CA HIS A 155 -23.43 20.46 -1.87
C HIS A 155 -23.88 21.72 -2.63
N PHE A 156 -25.13 22.16 -2.43
CA PHE A 156 -25.80 23.20 -3.25
C PHE A 156 -25.98 24.56 -2.56
N ALA A 157 -25.74 24.65 -1.25
CA ALA A 157 -25.97 25.89 -0.50
C ALA A 157 -25.22 25.86 0.84
N ASN A 158 -24.82 27.01 1.37
CA ASN A 158 -24.40 27.13 2.76
C ASN A 158 -25.62 27.11 3.69
N SER A 159 -26.25 25.94 3.80
CA SER A 159 -27.48 25.71 4.55
C SER A 159 -27.46 24.34 5.22
N GLU A 160 -28.24 24.15 6.29
CA GLU A 160 -28.39 22.88 7.02
C GLU A 160 -28.83 21.69 6.15
N ASN A 161 -29.46 21.95 4.99
CA ASN A 161 -29.92 20.89 4.07
C ASN A 161 -28.84 20.43 3.09
N SER A 162 -27.74 21.16 3.00
CA SER A 162 -26.59 20.80 2.19
C SER A 162 -25.61 20.04 3.06
N TYR A 163 -25.03 18.94 2.55
CA TYR A 163 -24.09 18.17 3.36
C TYR A 163 -22.88 19.03 3.71
N HIS A 164 -22.51 19.01 4.98
CA HIS A 164 -21.49 19.90 5.55
C HIS A 164 -21.76 21.38 5.24
N GLU A 165 -23.01 21.83 5.14
CA GLU A 165 -23.36 23.24 4.97
C GLU A 165 -22.53 23.90 3.83
N MET A 166 -22.21 23.13 2.80
CA MET A 166 -21.22 23.46 1.78
C MET A 166 -21.93 23.76 0.47
N ASP A 167 -21.48 24.79 -0.23
CA ASP A 167 -21.95 25.12 -1.58
C ASP A 167 -20.80 24.97 -2.58
N LEU A 168 -20.92 24.02 -3.49
CA LEU A 168 -20.00 23.82 -4.61
C LEU A 168 -20.61 24.30 -5.95
N SER A 169 -21.75 24.99 -5.92
CA SER A 169 -22.46 25.48 -7.10
C SER A 169 -22.11 26.93 -7.47
N THR A 170 -21.37 27.64 -6.61
CA THR A 170 -20.97 29.03 -6.83
C THR A 170 -19.52 29.27 -6.39
N TYR A 171 -18.89 30.32 -6.93
CA TYR A 171 -17.55 30.75 -6.49
C TYR A 171 -17.55 31.06 -4.98
N ALA A 172 -18.47 31.92 -4.53
CA ALA A 172 -18.56 32.33 -3.14
C ALA A 172 -18.77 31.14 -2.18
N GLY A 173 -19.58 30.16 -2.59
CA GLY A 173 -19.77 28.90 -1.87
C GLY A 173 -18.47 28.11 -1.69
N ILE A 174 -17.73 27.90 -2.79
CA ILE A 174 -16.47 27.14 -2.78
C ILE A 174 -15.42 27.82 -1.89
N ILE A 175 -15.33 29.15 -1.94
CA ILE A 175 -14.40 29.92 -1.09
C ILE A 175 -14.78 29.85 0.38
N THR A 176 -16.09 29.85 0.70
CA THR A 176 -16.61 29.71 2.06
C THR A 176 -16.25 28.35 2.67
N GLY A 177 -16.33 27.28 1.87
CA GLY A 177 -15.99 25.93 2.30
C GLY A 177 -17.16 25.19 2.97
N GLY A 178 -16.82 24.20 3.80
CA GLY A 178 -17.81 23.38 4.52
C GLY A 178 -18.10 23.88 5.92
N ASP A 179 -19.07 23.29 6.62
CA ASP A 179 -19.54 23.58 7.97
C ASP A 179 -19.77 25.09 8.24
N ALA A 180 -20.28 25.81 7.23
CA ALA A 180 -20.36 27.27 7.20
C ALA A 180 -21.28 27.90 8.26
N LEU A 181 -22.21 27.14 8.85
CA LEU A 181 -23.12 27.59 9.91
C LEU A 181 -22.72 27.06 11.30
N SER A 182 -21.72 26.19 11.38
CA SER A 182 -21.23 25.57 12.62
C SER A 182 -20.42 26.55 13.49
N GLU A 183 -20.02 26.14 14.70
CA GLU A 183 -19.17 26.95 15.60
C GLU A 183 -17.89 26.17 15.98
N PRO A 184 -16.68 26.65 15.60
CA PRO A 184 -16.42 27.86 14.81
C PRO A 184 -16.93 27.71 13.35
N PRO A 185 -17.34 28.81 12.70
CA PRO A 185 -17.94 28.75 11.38
C PRO A 185 -16.90 28.44 10.31
N GLY A 186 -17.24 27.46 9.48
CA GLY A 186 -16.56 27.17 8.24
C GLY A 186 -15.30 26.32 8.38
N VAL A 187 -15.04 25.55 7.35
CA VAL A 187 -13.85 24.70 7.17
C VAL A 187 -13.27 25.01 5.80
N PRO A 188 -12.07 25.61 5.72
CA PRO A 188 -11.42 25.89 4.45
C PRO A 188 -11.18 24.61 3.67
N ILE A 189 -11.59 24.60 2.40
CA ILE A 189 -11.45 23.41 1.56
C ILE A 189 -10.32 23.53 0.53
N LEU A 190 -9.79 24.72 0.27
CA LEU A 190 -8.73 24.98 -0.72
C LEU A 190 -7.33 25.12 -0.09
N GLY A 191 -7.20 24.78 1.20
CA GLY A 191 -5.93 24.82 1.93
C GLY A 191 -5.58 26.19 2.51
N GLN A 192 -6.57 27.09 2.65
CA GLN A 192 -6.40 28.37 3.33
C GLN A 192 -6.16 28.14 4.83
N SER A 193 -5.47 29.08 5.49
CA SER A 193 -5.22 29.00 6.94
C SER A 193 -6.50 29.15 7.77
N GLU A 194 -7.44 29.96 7.28
CA GLU A 194 -8.76 30.17 7.87
C GLU A 194 -9.79 30.52 6.78
N VAL A 195 -11.07 30.52 7.15
CA VAL A 195 -12.17 30.78 6.22
C VAL A 195 -12.06 32.21 5.68
N GLY A 196 -12.11 32.36 4.36
CA GLY A 196 -12.00 33.65 3.69
C GLY A 196 -10.57 34.19 3.54
N ALA A 197 -9.55 33.49 4.05
CA ALA A 197 -8.16 33.83 3.76
C ALA A 197 -7.82 33.55 2.28
N SER A 198 -6.82 34.25 1.75
CA SER A 198 -6.35 34.14 0.36
C SER A 198 -4.98 33.45 0.24
N ASP A 199 -4.53 32.78 1.29
CA ASP A 199 -3.26 32.05 1.38
C ASP A 199 -3.43 30.59 0.95
N PHE A 200 -4.01 30.41 -0.23
CA PHE A 200 -4.33 29.10 -0.78
C PHE A 200 -3.10 28.19 -0.87
N ASN A 201 -3.31 26.90 -0.59
CA ASN A 201 -2.28 25.87 -0.70
C ASN A 201 -2.91 24.56 -1.14
N TRP A 202 -2.82 24.23 -2.42
CA TRP A 202 -3.49 23.05 -2.96
C TRP A 202 -2.95 21.76 -2.36
N SER A 203 -1.67 21.71 -1.98
CA SER A 203 -1.09 20.53 -1.35
C SER A 203 -1.69 20.22 0.04
N ALA A 204 -2.11 21.25 0.77
CA ALA A 204 -2.77 21.17 2.08
C ALA A 204 -4.32 21.13 2.00
N SER A 205 -4.87 21.22 0.79
CA SER A 205 -6.31 21.29 0.53
C SER A 205 -7.08 20.03 0.97
N LYS A 206 -8.18 20.24 1.71
CA LYS A 206 -9.13 19.17 2.04
C LYS A 206 -9.90 18.69 0.81
N LEU A 207 -10.21 19.58 -0.13
CA LEU A 207 -10.85 19.23 -1.39
C LEU A 207 -9.95 18.28 -2.20
N ARG A 208 -8.66 18.61 -2.32
CA ARG A 208 -7.68 17.74 -2.98
C ARG A 208 -7.63 16.35 -2.33
N ALA A 209 -7.61 16.32 -0.99
CA ALA A 209 -7.59 15.06 -0.25
C ALA A 209 -8.86 14.24 -0.53
N ARG A 210 -10.05 14.86 -0.53
CA ARG A 210 -11.32 14.17 -0.84
C ARG A 210 -11.36 13.66 -2.28
N LEU A 211 -10.83 14.39 -3.26
CA LEU A 211 -10.85 13.97 -4.68
C LEU A 211 -9.87 12.84 -5.00
N ARG A 212 -8.70 12.82 -4.33
CA ARG A 212 -7.62 11.88 -4.63
C ARG A 212 -7.57 10.65 -3.73
N ASN A 213 -7.81 10.83 -2.45
CA ASN A 213 -7.40 9.84 -1.46
C ASN A 213 -8.51 8.82 -1.25
N ASN A 214 -8.28 7.60 -1.73
CA ASN A 214 -9.11 6.45 -1.38
C ASN A 214 -9.15 6.25 0.15
N ARG A 215 -10.35 5.95 0.66
CA ARG A 215 -10.56 5.50 2.04
C ARG A 215 -9.97 4.10 2.22
N MET A 216 -9.38 3.85 3.38
CA MET A 216 -8.74 2.60 3.74
C MET A 216 -9.45 1.90 4.93
N PRO A 217 -9.42 0.56 5.00
CA PRO A 217 -9.06 -0.33 3.88
C PRO A 217 -10.08 -0.21 2.72
N PRO A 218 -9.71 -0.58 1.48
CA PRO A 218 -10.62 -0.49 0.34
C PRO A 218 -11.86 -1.38 0.51
N GLY A 219 -13.02 -0.93 0.04
CA GLY A 219 -14.28 -1.67 0.12
C GLY A 219 -15.30 -1.14 1.12
N TRP A 220 -15.02 0.00 1.76
CA TRP A 220 -16.03 0.71 2.55
C TRP A 220 -17.27 1.03 1.73
N GLU A 221 -18.44 0.71 2.27
CA GLU A 221 -19.70 1.22 1.75
C GLU A 221 -19.76 2.74 1.98
N PHE A 222 -20.18 3.48 0.96
CA PHE A 222 -20.46 4.89 1.10
C PHE A 222 -21.77 5.07 1.89
N ASP A 223 -21.63 5.58 3.11
CA ASP A 223 -22.73 6.02 3.94
C ASP A 223 -22.81 7.54 3.92
N ILE A 224 -23.88 8.06 3.32
CA ILE A 224 -24.10 9.51 3.19
C ILE A 224 -24.32 10.20 4.53
N THR A 225 -24.75 9.46 5.56
CA THR A 225 -24.92 10.00 6.91
C THR A 225 -23.59 10.11 7.65
N GLU A 226 -22.51 9.58 7.07
CA GLU A 226 -21.19 9.45 7.68
C GLU A 226 -21.18 8.67 9.01
N THR A 227 -22.22 7.89 9.32
CA THR A 227 -22.28 7.10 10.58
C THR A 227 -21.12 6.11 10.67
N ASN A 228 -20.70 5.53 9.54
CA ASN A 228 -19.56 4.62 9.47
C ASN A 228 -18.18 5.29 9.43
N ARG A 229 -18.09 6.62 9.47
CA ARG A 229 -16.86 7.39 9.23
C ARG A 229 -15.73 7.08 10.19
N ASP A 230 -16.02 6.92 11.48
CA ASP A 230 -15.01 6.68 12.51
C ASP A 230 -14.68 5.19 12.71
N GLY A 231 -15.10 4.34 11.77
CA GLY A 231 -14.90 2.90 11.86
C GLY A 231 -15.91 2.22 12.78
N PRO A 232 -15.76 0.89 12.99
CA PRO A 232 -16.70 0.15 13.82
C PRO A 232 -16.63 0.58 15.28
N CYS A 233 -17.76 0.41 15.97
CA CYS A 233 -17.85 0.57 17.41
C CYS A 233 -16.96 -0.45 18.12
N VAL A 234 -16.44 -0.08 19.29
CA VAL A 234 -15.60 -0.96 20.10
C VAL A 234 -16.09 -1.02 21.54
N THR A 235 -16.05 -2.21 22.12
CA THR A 235 -16.15 -2.38 23.57
C THR A 235 -14.73 -2.40 24.14
N VAL A 236 -14.48 -1.59 25.16
CA VAL A 236 -13.14 -1.35 25.68
C VAL A 236 -13.10 -1.69 27.16
N SER A 237 -12.08 -2.43 27.58
CA SER A 237 -11.85 -2.81 28.98
C SER A 237 -10.35 -2.96 29.25
N ASN A 238 -9.94 -3.08 30.51
CA ASN A 238 -8.54 -3.38 30.83
C ASN A 238 -8.07 -4.77 30.33
N SER A 239 -9.01 -5.66 30.01
CA SER A 239 -8.71 -6.95 29.37
C SER A 239 -8.44 -6.85 27.87
N GLY A 240 -8.86 -5.76 27.21
CA GLY A 240 -8.61 -5.49 25.81
C GLY A 240 -9.82 -4.87 25.10
N VAL A 241 -9.70 -4.81 23.77
CA VAL A 241 -10.69 -4.24 22.84
C VAL A 241 -11.42 -5.33 22.06
N GLU A 242 -12.73 -5.19 21.94
CA GLU A 242 -13.57 -6.04 21.09
C GLU A 242 -14.35 -5.20 20.07
N VAL A 243 -14.16 -5.49 18.78
CA VAL A 243 -14.89 -4.85 17.69
C VAL A 243 -16.35 -5.32 17.69
N GLN A 244 -17.28 -4.38 17.80
CA GLN A 244 -18.71 -4.63 17.63
C GLN A 244 -19.02 -4.64 16.14
N LYS A 245 -19.08 -5.84 15.56
CA LYS A 245 -19.22 -6.02 14.11
C LYS A 245 -20.53 -5.41 13.62
N TYR A 246 -20.43 -4.58 12.58
CA TYR A 246 -21.55 -3.92 11.90
C TYR A 246 -22.27 -2.87 12.73
N GLU A 247 -21.68 -2.44 13.85
CA GLU A 247 -22.13 -1.29 14.62
C GLU A 247 -21.21 -0.10 14.33
N TYR A 248 -21.81 1.07 14.08
CA TYR A 248 -21.12 2.29 13.69
C TYR A 248 -21.74 3.50 14.40
N GLY A 249 -21.02 4.63 14.44
CA GLY A 249 -21.53 5.87 15.03
C GLY A 249 -21.49 5.94 16.56
N CYS A 250 -20.68 5.09 17.21
CA CYS A 250 -20.50 5.13 18.66
C CYS A 250 -19.40 6.10 19.10
N ASP A 251 -19.52 6.61 20.33
CA ASP A 251 -18.48 7.43 20.98
C ASP A 251 -17.14 6.67 21.10
N LEU A 252 -17.22 5.36 21.41
CA LEU A 252 -16.08 4.46 21.40
C LEU A 252 -16.02 3.72 20.06
N ASN A 253 -15.02 4.06 19.25
CA ASN A 253 -14.84 3.55 17.89
C ASN A 253 -13.36 3.30 17.57
N ALA A 254 -13.11 2.55 16.49
CA ALA A 254 -11.77 2.13 16.09
C ALA A 254 -10.82 3.31 15.79
N VAL A 255 -11.29 4.34 15.06
CA VAL A 255 -10.44 5.49 14.71
C VAL A 255 -10.14 6.36 15.94
N GLY A 256 -11.07 6.45 16.88
CA GLY A 256 -10.89 7.11 18.18
C GLY A 256 -9.91 6.37 19.08
N LEU A 257 -9.96 5.04 19.11
CA LEU A 257 -9.02 4.20 19.84
C LEU A 257 -7.57 4.38 19.33
N ILE A 258 -7.36 4.32 18.02
CA ILE A 258 -6.04 4.59 17.41
C ILE A 258 -5.61 6.02 17.71
N GLY A 259 -6.53 6.97 17.65
CA GLY A 259 -6.28 8.36 18.04
C GLY A 259 -5.79 8.51 19.48
N ALA A 260 -6.44 7.85 20.43
CA ALA A 260 -6.05 7.88 21.84
C ALA A 260 -4.65 7.28 22.06
N TRP A 261 -4.29 6.23 21.33
CA TRP A 261 -2.93 5.69 21.34
C TRP A 261 -1.91 6.70 20.79
N VAL A 262 -2.20 7.34 19.65
CA VAL A 262 -1.34 8.38 19.05
C VAL A 262 -1.17 9.57 20.01
N GLU A 263 -2.25 10.07 20.58
CA GLU A 263 -2.26 11.21 21.51
C GLU A 263 -1.57 10.89 22.84
N ALA A 264 -1.50 9.61 23.24
CA ALA A 264 -0.68 9.15 24.37
C ALA A 264 0.83 9.10 24.05
N GLY A 265 1.25 9.57 22.87
CA GLY A 265 2.64 9.54 22.42
C GLY A 265 3.00 8.28 21.64
N ALA A 266 2.00 7.56 21.12
CA ALA A 266 2.14 6.30 20.38
C ALA A 266 3.06 5.29 21.09
N PRO A 267 2.84 4.94 22.38
CA PRO A 267 3.76 4.06 23.09
C PRO A 267 3.75 2.63 22.52
N GLU A 268 4.93 2.02 22.38
CA GLU A 268 5.07 0.62 21.97
C GLU A 268 4.60 -0.35 23.06
N THR A 269 5.02 -0.11 24.31
CA THR A 269 4.80 -1.05 25.43
C THR A 269 4.11 -0.42 26.64
N ALA A 270 4.18 0.91 26.79
CA ALA A 270 3.53 1.59 27.90
C ALA A 270 2.00 1.59 27.71
N PRO A 271 1.22 1.47 28.79
CA PRO A 271 -0.23 1.47 28.67
C PRO A 271 -0.75 2.86 28.31
N PHE A 272 -1.85 2.89 27.55
CA PHE A 272 -2.62 4.11 27.29
C PHE A 272 -4.08 3.92 27.72
N SER A 273 -4.84 5.03 27.72
CA SER A 273 -6.25 5.04 28.14
C SER A 273 -7.17 5.37 26.98
N TYR A 274 -8.35 4.73 26.95
CA TYR A 274 -9.44 5.05 26.05
C TYR A 274 -10.76 4.56 26.66
N GLY A 275 -11.78 5.43 26.69
CA GLY A 275 -12.97 5.20 27.52
C GLY A 275 -12.58 5.01 29.00
N ASP A 276 -13.13 3.98 29.64
CA ASP A 276 -12.82 3.63 31.03
C ASP A 276 -11.60 2.72 31.20
N ALA A 277 -10.99 2.25 30.10
CA ALA A 277 -9.81 1.41 30.15
C ALA A 277 -8.53 2.25 30.27
N THR A 278 -7.58 1.76 31.07
CA THR A 278 -6.30 2.43 31.37
C THR A 278 -5.08 1.53 31.17
N GLN A 279 -5.30 0.29 30.70
CA GLN A 279 -4.28 -0.75 30.55
C GLN A 279 -4.22 -1.27 29.11
N LEU A 280 -4.54 -0.41 28.13
CA LEU A 280 -4.48 -0.77 26.71
C LEU A 280 -3.04 -0.69 26.20
N THR A 281 -2.66 -1.58 25.27
CA THR A 281 -1.30 -1.62 24.70
C THR A 281 -1.34 -1.70 23.18
N PHE A 282 -0.27 -1.25 22.53
CA PHE A 282 -0.18 -1.26 21.06
C PHE A 282 -0.38 -2.67 20.49
N GLU A 283 0.41 -3.64 20.97
CA GLU A 283 0.43 -5.01 20.42
C GLU A 283 -0.93 -5.71 20.52
N ARG A 284 -1.62 -5.53 21.65
CA ARG A 284 -2.91 -6.22 21.91
C ARG A 284 -4.09 -5.47 21.29
N ASP A 285 -4.11 -4.14 21.38
CA ASP A 285 -5.34 -3.36 21.18
C ASP A 285 -5.30 -2.48 19.92
N ILE A 286 -4.12 -2.24 19.33
CA ILE A 286 -3.96 -1.37 18.15
C ILE A 286 -3.52 -2.18 16.92
N LEU A 287 -2.44 -2.95 17.04
CA LEU A 287 -1.85 -3.69 15.93
C LEU A 287 -2.86 -4.59 15.17
N PRO A 288 -3.81 -5.28 15.84
CA PRO A 288 -4.81 -6.09 15.16
C PRO A 288 -5.64 -5.33 14.12
N PHE A 289 -5.92 -4.03 14.29
CA PHE A 289 -6.65 -3.24 13.30
C PHE A 289 -5.92 -3.11 11.95
N PHE A 290 -4.61 -3.37 11.93
CA PHE A 290 -3.79 -3.34 10.71
C PHE A 290 -3.47 -4.73 10.18
N THR A 291 -3.37 -5.74 11.06
CA THR A 291 -2.89 -7.08 10.71
C THR A 291 -3.99 -8.13 10.58
N GLU A 292 -5.16 -7.90 11.16
CA GLU A 292 -6.28 -8.84 11.12
C GLU A 292 -7.35 -8.46 10.08
N LYS A 293 -7.94 -9.49 9.47
CA LYS A 293 -9.07 -9.35 8.54
C LYS A 293 -10.36 -9.08 9.29
N GLY A 294 -11.28 -8.35 8.66
CA GLY A 294 -12.63 -8.11 9.19
C GLY A 294 -12.68 -7.15 10.38
N MET A 295 -11.60 -6.42 10.66
CA MET A 295 -11.53 -5.46 11.76
C MET A 295 -12.28 -4.17 11.49
N TRP A 296 -12.53 -3.81 10.22
CA TRP A 296 -13.14 -2.53 9.83
C TRP A 296 -14.59 -2.69 9.37
N PHE A 297 -14.86 -3.73 8.57
CA PHE A 297 -16.18 -4.13 8.10
C PHE A 297 -16.11 -5.61 7.68
N GLU A 298 -17.25 -6.20 7.27
CA GLU A 298 -17.30 -7.61 6.88
C GLU A 298 -16.29 -7.91 5.78
N ASN A 299 -15.41 -8.89 6.00
CA ASN A 299 -14.37 -9.29 5.04
C ASN A 299 -13.37 -8.18 4.66
N SER A 300 -13.24 -7.11 5.45
CA SER A 300 -12.20 -6.12 5.22
C SER A 300 -10.82 -6.80 5.19
N ARG A 301 -9.99 -6.47 4.20
CA ARG A 301 -8.62 -6.98 4.14
C ARG A 301 -7.78 -6.44 5.29
N ALA A 302 -6.77 -7.20 5.70
CA ALA A 302 -5.75 -6.65 6.59
C ALA A 302 -4.91 -5.61 5.82
N CYS A 303 -4.55 -4.50 6.47
CA CYS A 303 -3.71 -3.47 5.87
C CYS A 303 -2.33 -4.03 5.48
N GLY A 304 -1.82 -4.96 6.29
CA GLY A 304 -0.59 -5.70 6.02
C GLY A 304 -0.61 -6.57 4.76
N GLU A 305 -1.73 -6.75 4.05
CA GLU A 305 -1.71 -7.42 2.73
C GLU A 305 -1.06 -6.57 1.64
N CYS A 306 -1.16 -5.24 1.76
CA CYS A 306 -0.59 -4.29 0.80
C CYS A 306 0.57 -3.47 1.38
N HIS A 307 0.62 -3.35 2.72
CA HIS A 307 1.60 -2.55 3.45
C HIS A 307 2.38 -3.42 4.45
N PHE A 308 3.32 -4.24 3.94
CA PHE A 308 3.97 -5.32 4.71
C PHE A 308 5.47 -5.13 4.95
N ALA A 309 6.09 -4.13 4.34
CA ALA A 309 7.52 -3.87 4.49
C ALA A 309 7.86 -2.45 4.01
N ASN A 310 8.92 -1.85 4.55
CA ASN A 310 9.52 -0.66 3.94
C ASN A 310 10.36 -1.07 2.71
N SER A 311 9.67 -1.43 1.62
CA SER A 311 10.26 -1.92 0.37
C SER A 311 9.46 -1.45 -0.84
N GLU A 312 10.08 -1.38 -2.01
CA GLU A 312 9.44 -0.97 -3.28
C GLU A 312 8.22 -1.84 -3.67
N ASN A 313 8.14 -3.08 -3.17
CA ASN A 313 7.03 -4.00 -3.44
C ASN A 313 5.82 -3.79 -2.52
N SER A 314 6.01 -3.03 -1.44
CA SER A 314 4.94 -2.62 -0.54
C SER A 314 4.41 -1.29 -1.02
N TYR A 315 3.08 -1.13 -1.10
CA TYR A 315 2.51 0.12 -1.58
C TYR A 315 2.92 1.27 -0.67
N HIS A 316 3.43 2.33 -1.28
CA HIS A 316 4.03 3.47 -0.58
C HIS A 316 5.14 3.07 0.38
N GLU A 317 5.92 2.02 0.08
CA GLU A 317 7.09 1.62 0.87
C GLU A 317 6.78 1.57 2.38
N MET A 318 5.56 1.17 2.72
CA MET A 318 4.98 1.30 4.05
C MET A 318 4.82 -0.07 4.68
N ASP A 319 5.14 -0.18 5.97
CA ASP A 319 4.89 -1.37 6.77
C ASP A 319 3.89 -1.05 7.88
N LEU A 320 2.74 -1.72 7.86
CA LEU A 320 1.72 -1.63 8.92
C LEU A 320 1.63 -2.91 9.76
N THR A 321 2.63 -3.79 9.67
CA THR A 321 2.65 -5.10 10.35
C THR A 321 3.39 -5.10 11.68
N SER A 322 4.07 -4.00 12.01
CA SER A 322 4.85 -3.86 13.24
C SER A 322 4.82 -2.42 13.76
N TYR A 323 5.14 -2.23 15.05
CA TYR A 323 5.31 -0.90 15.63
C TYR A 323 6.33 -0.07 14.86
N GLN A 324 7.53 -0.63 14.64
CA GLN A 324 8.61 0.06 13.94
C GLN A 324 8.23 0.43 12.51
N GLY A 325 7.49 -0.44 11.80
CA GLY A 325 6.98 -0.15 10.46
C GLY A 325 6.06 1.06 10.45
N ILE A 326 5.05 1.08 11.34
CA ILE A 326 4.08 2.19 11.45
C ILE A 326 4.80 3.50 11.78
N MET A 327 5.79 3.44 12.68
CA MET A 327 6.58 4.60 13.09
C MET A 327 7.50 5.13 11.99
N THR A 328 7.91 4.27 11.05
CA THR A 328 8.71 4.66 9.88
C THR A 328 7.87 5.43 8.86
N GLY A 329 6.57 5.14 8.77
CA GLY A 329 5.64 5.80 7.85
C GLY A 329 5.69 5.26 6.43
N GLY A 330 5.19 6.05 5.47
CA GLY A 330 5.20 5.70 4.04
C GLY A 330 6.39 6.30 3.30
N ASP A 331 6.56 5.93 2.03
CA ASP A 331 7.59 6.40 1.09
C ASP A 331 9.00 6.40 1.72
N ALA A 332 9.31 5.36 2.52
CA ALA A 332 10.49 5.30 3.38
C ALA A 332 11.83 5.19 2.63
N LEU A 333 11.82 4.80 1.36
CA LEU A 333 12.98 4.68 0.48
C LEU A 333 13.06 5.83 -0.54
N SER A 334 12.02 6.66 -0.65
CA SER A 334 11.92 7.79 -1.57
C SER A 334 12.82 8.98 -1.17
N GLU A 335 12.92 10.00 -2.03
CA GLU A 335 13.65 11.24 -1.75
C GLU A 335 12.72 12.47 -1.83
N PRO A 336 12.49 13.21 -0.72
CA PRO A 336 12.99 12.96 0.63
C PRO A 336 12.38 11.69 1.26
N PRO A 337 13.11 11.00 2.15
CA PRO A 337 12.64 9.73 2.72
C PRO A 337 11.57 9.96 3.76
N GLY A 338 10.51 9.15 3.67
CA GLY A 338 9.54 9.01 4.73
C GLY A 338 8.43 10.05 4.69
N VAL A 339 7.22 9.58 4.90
CA VAL A 339 6.01 10.36 5.07
C VAL A 339 5.44 10.05 6.45
N PRO A 340 5.38 11.03 7.38
CA PRO A 340 4.76 10.80 8.68
C PRO A 340 3.27 10.52 8.51
N ILE A 341 2.80 9.43 9.10
CA ILE A 341 1.41 8.99 8.96
C ILE A 341 0.57 9.26 10.21
N LEU A 342 1.18 9.49 11.37
CA LEU A 342 0.49 9.74 12.65
C LEU A 342 0.34 11.23 12.98
N GLY A 343 0.68 12.10 12.03
CA GLY A 343 0.54 13.56 12.15
C GLY A 343 1.73 14.23 12.84
N GLN A 344 2.89 13.58 12.84
CA GLN A 344 4.16 14.18 13.24
C GLN A 344 4.62 15.20 12.20
N SER A 345 5.45 16.18 12.61
CA SER A 345 6.01 17.17 11.67
C SER A 345 6.96 16.54 10.65
N GLU A 346 7.70 15.51 11.06
CA GLU A 346 8.60 14.72 10.22
C GLU A 346 8.68 13.27 10.73
N VAL A 347 9.21 12.36 9.91
CA VAL A 347 9.40 10.96 10.33
C VAL A 347 10.36 10.90 11.52
N GLY A 348 9.98 10.16 12.55
CA GLY A 348 10.74 10.01 13.79
C GLY A 348 10.50 11.10 14.84
N ALA A 349 9.77 12.18 14.51
CA ALA A 349 9.35 13.15 15.51
C ALA A 349 8.27 12.57 16.45
N THR A 350 8.11 13.21 17.61
CA THR A 350 7.19 12.77 18.69
C THR A 350 6.09 13.81 18.96
N ASP A 351 5.96 14.80 18.08
CA ASP A 351 4.95 15.87 18.13
C ASP A 351 3.64 15.44 17.46
N PHE A 352 3.14 14.27 17.83
CA PHE A 352 1.96 13.67 17.23
C PHE A 352 0.74 14.59 17.27
N ASN A 353 0.06 14.71 16.13
CA ASN A 353 -1.23 15.37 16.01
C ASN A 353 -2.20 14.48 15.23
N TRP A 354 -3.04 13.73 15.95
CA TRP A 354 -4.00 12.83 15.31
C TRP A 354 -4.96 13.57 14.38
N GLY A 355 -5.37 14.79 14.72
CA GLY A 355 -6.20 15.63 13.87
C GLY A 355 -5.60 15.91 12.49
N ALA A 356 -4.27 16.03 12.40
CA ALA A 356 -3.49 16.24 11.18
C ALA A 356 -2.95 14.94 10.54
N SER A 357 -3.24 13.77 11.14
CA SER A 357 -2.71 12.49 10.68
C SER A 357 -3.23 12.10 9.29
N LYS A 358 -2.30 11.70 8.41
CA LYS A 358 -2.62 11.08 7.11
C LYS A 358 -3.33 9.73 7.29
N LEU A 359 -2.91 8.93 8.27
CA LEU A 359 -3.56 7.67 8.59
C LEU A 359 -5.02 7.89 9.01
N ARG A 360 -5.28 8.84 9.93
CA ARG A 360 -6.63 9.22 10.33
C ARG A 360 -7.48 9.60 9.12
N ALA A 361 -6.95 10.44 8.24
CA ALA A 361 -7.65 10.89 7.04
C ALA A 361 -7.99 9.71 6.11
N ARG A 362 -7.06 8.78 5.89
CA ARG A 362 -7.29 7.58 5.06
C ARG A 362 -8.31 6.64 5.67
N LEU A 363 -8.33 6.46 6.99
CA LEU A 363 -9.29 5.54 7.64
C LEU A 363 -10.74 6.06 7.61
N ARG A 364 -10.92 7.39 7.63
CA ARG A 364 -12.24 8.01 7.83
C ARG A 364 -12.87 8.63 6.57
N ASN A 365 -12.07 9.26 5.72
CA ASN A 365 -12.62 10.13 4.69
C ASN A 365 -12.89 9.32 3.42
N ASN A 366 -14.16 9.19 3.04
CA ASN A 366 -14.54 8.73 1.71
C ASN A 366 -13.92 9.62 0.63
N ARG A 367 -13.46 8.98 -0.46
CA ARG A 367 -13.11 9.66 -1.69
C ARG A 367 -14.37 10.20 -2.36
N MET A 368 -14.26 11.35 -3.00
CA MET A 368 -15.32 12.01 -3.74
C MET A 368 -15.00 12.02 -5.24
N ALA A 369 -16.00 11.93 -6.12
CA ALA A 369 -17.40 11.66 -5.80
C ALA A 369 -17.62 10.21 -5.28
N PRO A 370 -18.71 9.94 -4.53
CA PRO A 370 -19.02 8.59 -4.09
C PRO A 370 -19.15 7.64 -5.28
N GLY A 371 -18.60 6.43 -5.18
CA GLY A 371 -18.64 5.44 -6.26
C GLY A 371 -17.43 5.46 -7.20
N VAL A 372 -16.47 6.38 -7.02
CA VAL A 372 -15.17 6.28 -7.69
C VAL A 372 -14.50 4.96 -7.32
N GLU A 373 -14.11 4.18 -8.33
CA GLU A 373 -13.48 2.88 -8.15
C GLU A 373 -12.14 2.99 -7.42
N PHE A 374 -11.88 2.06 -6.51
CA PHE A 374 -10.56 1.88 -5.95
C PHE A 374 -9.63 1.25 -7.00
N ASP A 375 -8.70 2.05 -7.49
CA ASP A 375 -7.62 1.60 -8.35
C ASP A 375 -6.32 1.51 -7.55
N ILE A 376 -5.78 0.30 -7.41
CA ILE A 376 -4.57 0.02 -6.66
C ILE A 376 -3.31 0.59 -7.32
N THR A 377 -3.35 0.85 -8.63
CA THR A 377 -2.25 1.50 -9.36
C THR A 377 -2.19 3.01 -9.14
N GLU A 378 -3.26 3.57 -8.56
CA GLU A 378 -3.49 5.01 -8.43
C GLU A 378 -3.60 5.78 -9.78
N GLU A 379 -3.74 5.11 -10.93
CA GLU A 379 -3.85 5.80 -12.24
C GLU A 379 -5.08 6.72 -12.32
N ASN A 380 -6.17 6.34 -11.64
CA ASN A 380 -7.38 7.16 -11.55
C ASN A 380 -7.31 8.26 -10.47
N ARG A 381 -6.22 8.38 -9.70
CA ARG A 381 -6.14 9.23 -8.49
C ARG A 381 -6.41 10.70 -8.76
N ASP A 382 -5.88 11.23 -9.86
CA ASP A 382 -6.01 12.65 -10.21
C ASP A 382 -7.27 12.95 -11.06
N GLY A 383 -8.19 12.00 -11.12
CA GLY A 383 -9.45 12.12 -11.82
C GLY A 383 -9.32 11.90 -13.33
N PRO A 384 -10.41 12.14 -14.07
CA PRO A 384 -10.43 11.98 -15.52
C PRO A 384 -9.64 13.09 -16.22
N LEU A 385 -9.31 12.83 -17.49
CA LEU A 385 -8.84 13.88 -18.39
C LEU A 385 -10.05 14.71 -18.84
N VAL A 386 -9.94 16.03 -18.70
CA VAL A 386 -10.94 17.00 -19.14
C VAL A 386 -10.31 17.98 -20.10
N VAL A 387 -11.12 18.53 -21.01
CA VAL A 387 -10.75 19.70 -21.82
C VAL A 387 -11.62 20.84 -21.31
N PRO A 388 -11.06 21.91 -20.72
CA PRO A 388 -11.86 23.03 -20.22
C PRO A 388 -12.86 23.54 -21.25
N GLY A 389 -14.13 23.68 -20.84
CA GLY A 389 -15.25 24.05 -21.71
C GLY A 389 -15.87 22.89 -22.53
N GLN A 390 -15.45 21.64 -22.32
CA GLN A 390 -16.02 20.44 -22.95
C GLN A 390 -16.26 19.36 -21.88
N TYR A 391 -17.44 19.39 -21.26
CA TYR A 391 -17.85 18.47 -20.20
C TYR A 391 -19.03 17.60 -20.62
#